data_AF-A0A9P0LQY0-F1
#
_entry.id   AF-A0A9P0LQY0-F1
#
_cell.length_a   1.000
_cell.length_b   1.000
_cell.length_c   1.000
_cell.angle_alpha   90.00
_cell.angle_beta   90.00
_cell.angle_gamma   90.00
#
_symmetry.space_group_name_H-M   'P 1'
#
loop_
_entity.id
_entity.type
_entity.pdbx_description
1 polymer ?
#
loop_
_entity_poly.entity_id
_entity_poly.type
_entity_poly.pdbx_seq_one_letter_code
_entity_poly.pdbx_strand_id
1 'polypeptide(L)'
;MGATYISFLCTMLIEAIIQVACLKERLQFTEDRRCLVECIERYSEITEFTKRLHHICKIGLSAVIVAGVLNTCTTFSLIVKVKFIELAFLVPYMSSIVAIIYIHCFYGTILATESEDIPYSLFSSKWINTDDSHKRTLLLFMVFSKKQITIKLVGGTLTMSLPLFVQIMRTAYAYFNVLQSVE
;
A
#
# COMPACT_ATOMS: atom_id res chain seq x y z
N MET A 1 -14.58 -16.91 -6.30
CA MET A 1 -14.00 -16.78 -4.94
C MET A 1 -12.73 -15.93 -4.92
N GLY A 2 -11.78 -16.09 -5.86
CA GLY A 2 -10.57 -15.24 -5.90
C GLY A 2 -10.85 -13.75 -6.17
N ALA A 3 -11.69 -13.44 -7.16
CA ALA A 3 -12.03 -12.05 -7.49
C ALA A 3 -12.71 -11.29 -6.32
N THR A 4 -13.62 -11.94 -5.59
CA THR A 4 -14.28 -11.35 -4.42
C THR A 4 -13.30 -11.07 -3.28
N TYR A 5 -12.28 -11.92 -3.11
CA TYR A 5 -11.23 -11.71 -2.12
C TYR A 5 -10.33 -10.52 -2.49
N ILE A 6 -9.93 -10.41 -3.75
CA ILE A 6 -9.13 -9.28 -4.24
C ILE A 6 -9.91 -7.97 -4.10
N SER A 7 -11.18 -7.95 -4.49
CA SER A 7 -12.03 -6.77 -4.31
C SER A 7 -12.16 -6.36 -2.84
N PHE A 8 -12.33 -7.34 -1.93
CA PHE A 8 -12.38 -7.08 -0.49
C PHE A 8 -11.06 -6.50 0.06
N LEU A 9 -9.91 -7.00 -0.40
CA LEU A 9 -8.62 -6.43 -0.03
C LEU A 9 -8.46 -5.00 -0.57
N CYS A 10 -8.87 -4.74 -1.80
CA CYS A 10 -8.87 -3.39 -2.38
C CYS A 10 -9.76 -2.42 -1.58
N THR A 11 -10.99 -2.81 -1.22
CA THR A 11 -11.89 -1.94 -0.44
C THR A 11 -11.30 -1.60 0.92
N MET A 12 -10.71 -2.59 1.62
CA MET A 12 -10.06 -2.38 2.90
C MET A 12 -8.85 -1.43 2.79
N LEU A 13 -8.03 -1.56 1.74
CA LEU A 13 -6.92 -0.64 1.49
C LEU A 13 -7.39 0.78 1.19
N ILE A 14 -8.44 0.92 0.38
CA ILE A 14 -9.03 2.21 0.04
C ILE A 14 -9.61 2.88 1.30
N GLU A 15 -10.35 2.16 2.14
CA GLU A 15 -10.87 2.68 3.40
C GLU A 15 -9.75 3.17 4.33
N ALA A 16 -8.65 2.41 4.43
CA ALA A 16 -7.50 2.84 5.22
C ALA A 16 -6.87 4.14 4.68
N ILE A 17 -6.71 4.26 3.35
CA ILE A 17 -6.19 5.48 2.71
C ILE A 17 -7.13 6.67 2.98
N ILE A 18 -8.44 6.49 2.83
CA ILE A 18 -9.44 7.54 3.06
C ILE A 18 -9.40 8.02 4.51
N GLN A 19 -9.31 7.11 5.49
CA GLN A 19 -9.23 7.47 6.91
C GLN A 19 -7.97 8.31 7.21
N VAL A 20 -6.83 7.96 6.62
CA VAL A 20 -5.58 8.71 6.78
C VAL A 20 -5.67 10.09 6.12
N ALA A 21 -6.19 10.17 4.88
CA ALA A 21 -6.37 11.42 4.16
C ALA A 21 -7.34 12.38 4.88
N CYS A 22 -8.48 11.86 5.35
CA CYS A 22 -9.46 12.64 6.12
C CYS A 22 -8.87 13.19 7.42
N LEU A 23 -8.08 12.37 8.14
CA LEU A 23 -7.39 12.84 9.34
C LEU A 23 -6.40 13.97 9.04
N LYS A 24 -5.60 13.83 7.97
CA LYS A 24 -4.63 14.83 7.52
C LYS A 24 -5.30 16.18 7.25
N GLU A 25 -6.44 16.17 6.58
CA GLU A 25 -7.21 17.38 6.29
C GLU A 25 -7.76 18.03 7.58
N ARG A 26 -8.38 17.25 8.49
CA ARG A 26 -8.86 17.76 9.78
C ARG A 26 -7.75 18.38 10.63
N LEU A 27 -6.53 17.84 10.54
CA LEU A 27 -5.35 18.33 11.25
C LEU A 27 -4.96 19.75 10.82
N GLN A 28 -5.07 20.07 9.53
CA GLN A 28 -4.72 21.39 9.00
C GLN A 28 -5.68 22.49 9.49
N PHE A 29 -6.95 22.16 9.72
CA PHE A 29 -7.98 23.10 10.18
C PHE A 29 -8.12 23.17 11.71
N THR A 30 -7.32 22.42 12.47
CA THR A 30 -7.43 22.39 13.93
C THR A 30 -6.81 23.63 14.57
N GLU A 31 -7.66 24.47 15.19
CA GLU A 31 -7.25 25.60 16.04
C GLU A 31 -7.47 25.31 17.54
N ASP A 32 -8.40 24.41 17.86
CA ASP A 32 -8.85 24.16 19.24
C ASP A 32 -8.18 22.95 19.90
N ARG A 33 -7.90 23.08 21.21
CA ARG A 33 -7.32 21.99 22.03
C ARG A 33 -8.21 20.74 22.07
N ARG A 34 -9.54 20.90 22.11
CA ARG A 34 -10.48 19.76 22.15
C ARG A 34 -10.44 18.97 20.85
N CYS A 35 -10.39 19.66 19.72
CA CYS A 35 -10.28 19.04 18.40
C CYS A 35 -8.94 18.30 18.24
N LEU A 36 -7.84 18.84 18.80
CA LEU A 36 -6.55 18.13 18.82
C LEU A 36 -6.62 16.80 19.57
N VAL A 37 -7.24 16.78 20.76
CA VAL A 37 -7.38 15.55 21.56
C VAL A 37 -8.21 14.50 20.81
N GLU A 38 -9.33 14.92 20.21
CA GLU A 38 -10.16 14.03 19.38
C GLU A 38 -9.41 13.49 18.16
N CYS A 39 -8.57 14.32 17.52
CA CYS A 39 -7.71 13.89 16.40
C CYS A 39 -6.64 12.88 16.86
N ILE A 40 -6.09 13.03 18.07
CA ILE A 40 -5.11 12.10 18.64
C ILE A 40 -5.78 10.75 18.94
N GLU A 41 -6.96 10.75 19.56
CA GLU A 41 -7.75 9.54 19.80
C GLU A 41 -8.07 8.84 18.47
N ARG A 42 -8.54 9.61 17.48
CA ARG A 42 -8.84 9.08 16.14
C ARG A 42 -7.60 8.52 15.44
N TYR A 43 -6.45 9.19 15.55
CA TYR A 43 -5.19 8.69 15.01
C TYR A 43 -4.76 7.39 15.68
N SER A 44 -4.97 7.26 17.00
CA SER A 44 -4.70 6.02 17.73
C SER A 44 -5.58 4.88 17.22
N GLU A 45 -6.89 5.12 17.04
CA GLU A 45 -7.83 4.14 16.46
C GLU A 45 -7.42 3.73 15.04
N ILE A 46 -7.09 4.71 14.18
CA ILE A 46 -6.66 4.46 12.79
C ILE A 46 -5.38 3.64 12.80
N THR A 47 -4.39 4.00 13.63
CA THR A 47 -3.13 3.27 13.73
C THR A 47 -3.35 1.83 14.18
N GLU A 48 -4.28 1.59 15.11
CA GLU A 48 -4.63 0.24 15.56
C GLU A 48 -5.38 -0.55 14.48
N PHE A 49 -6.32 0.09 13.77
CA PHE A 49 -7.01 -0.48 12.62
C PHE A 49 -6.01 -0.85 11.52
N THR A 50 -5.09 0.05 11.16
CA THR A 50 -4.09 -0.23 10.14
C THR A 50 -3.10 -1.31 10.56
N LYS A 51 -2.80 -1.47 11.86
CA LYS A 51 -2.03 -2.64 12.36
C LYS A 51 -2.78 -3.95 12.15
N ARG A 52 -4.07 -4.00 12.45
CA ARG A 52 -4.92 -5.20 12.20
C ARG A 52 -5.00 -5.50 10.70
N LEU A 53 -5.24 -4.46 9.90
CA LEU A 53 -5.31 -4.54 8.46
C LEU A 53 -3.98 -5.00 7.86
N HIS A 54 -2.85 -4.47 8.34
CA HIS A 54 -1.52 -4.93 7.96
C HIS A 54 -1.34 -6.42 8.20
N HIS A 55 -1.84 -6.97 9.31
CA HIS A 55 -1.72 -8.41 9.58
C HIS A 55 -2.49 -9.26 8.56
N ILE A 56 -3.72 -8.87 8.24
CA ILE A 56 -4.58 -9.56 7.26
C ILE A 56 -4.01 -9.40 5.84
N CYS A 57 -3.68 -8.16 5.45
CA CYS A 57 -3.10 -7.82 4.17
C CYS A 57 -1.73 -8.45 3.98
N LYS A 58 -0.91 -8.60 5.02
CA LYS A 58 0.40 -9.26 4.92
C LYS A 58 0.26 -10.69 4.40
N ILE A 59 -0.65 -11.47 4.99
CA ILE A 59 -0.90 -12.86 4.58
C ILE A 59 -1.56 -12.87 3.20
N GLY A 60 -2.63 -12.10 3.03
CA GLY A 60 -3.42 -12.06 1.79
C GLY A 60 -2.64 -11.61 0.56
N LEU A 61 -1.95 -10.47 0.66
CA LEU A 61 -1.18 -9.90 -0.43
C LEU A 61 0.06 -10.74 -0.74
N SER A 62 0.68 -11.37 0.27
CA SER A 62 1.78 -12.30 0.00
C SER A 62 1.32 -13.48 -0.85
N ALA A 63 0.15 -14.05 -0.56
CA ALA A 63 -0.43 -15.12 -1.35
C ALA A 63 -0.76 -14.64 -2.78
N VAL A 64 -1.33 -13.44 -2.93
CA VAL A 64 -1.66 -12.85 -4.24
C VAL A 64 -0.39 -12.60 -5.07
N ILE A 65 0.69 -12.10 -4.48
CA ILE A 65 1.94 -11.86 -5.21
C ILE A 65 2.62 -13.16 -5.59
N VAL A 66 2.69 -14.15 -4.69
CA VAL A 66 3.27 -15.46 -5.00
C VAL A 66 2.45 -16.14 -6.11
N ALA A 67 1.12 -16.15 -6.00
CA ALA A 67 0.24 -16.69 -7.04
C ALA A 67 0.40 -15.91 -8.36
N GLY A 68 0.50 -14.58 -8.30
CA GLY A 68 0.72 -13.73 -9.47
C GLY A 68 2.04 -14.01 -10.18
N VAL A 69 3.13 -14.19 -9.43
CA VAL A 69 4.45 -14.57 -9.98
C VAL A 69 4.41 -15.94 -10.63
N LEU A 70 3.82 -16.95 -9.95
CA LEU A 70 3.66 -18.29 -10.49
C LEU A 70 2.84 -18.28 -11.78
N ASN A 71 1.72 -17.55 -11.79
CA ASN A 71 0.85 -17.46 -12.96
C ASN A 71 1.50 -16.71 -14.12
N THR A 72 2.30 -15.69 -13.82
CA THR A 72 3.08 -14.96 -14.82
C THR A 72 4.09 -15.91 -15.47
N CYS A 73 4.81 -16.67 -14.65
CA CYS A 73 5.79 -17.67 -15.10
C CYS A 73 5.16 -18.76 -15.99
N THR A 74 4.04 -19.36 -15.57
CA THR A 74 3.36 -20.40 -16.37
C THR A 74 2.84 -19.85 -17.69
N THR A 75 2.31 -18.62 -17.68
CA THR A 75 1.79 -18.00 -18.89
C THR A 75 2.90 -17.66 -19.88
N PHE A 76 4.08 -17.21 -19.41
CA PHE A 76 5.24 -17.01 -20.27
C PHE A 76 5.70 -18.31 -20.94
N SER A 77 5.70 -19.44 -20.23
CA SER A 77 6.00 -20.75 -20.81
C SER A 77 4.96 -21.21 -21.85
N LEU A 78 3.69 -20.84 -21.66
CA LEU A 78 2.63 -21.15 -22.63
C LEU A 78 2.73 -20.31 -23.90
N ILE A 79 3.12 -19.02 -23.80
CA ILE A 79 3.28 -18.11 -24.95
C ILE A 79 4.20 -18.70 -26.02
N VAL A 80 5.25 -19.43 -25.63
CA VAL A 80 6.23 -20.01 -26.57
C VAL A 80 5.63 -21.18 -27.38
N LYS A 81 4.60 -21.86 -26.87
CA LYS A 81 4.06 -23.10 -27.45
C LYS A 81 2.74 -22.94 -28.21
N VAL A 82 2.10 -21.77 -28.12
CA VAL A 82 0.71 -21.58 -28.57
C VAL A 82 0.59 -20.84 -29.91
N LYS A 83 -0.54 -21.07 -30.58
CA LYS A 83 -0.87 -20.46 -31.89
C LYS A 83 -1.37 -19.01 -31.72
N PHE A 84 -1.34 -18.25 -32.81
CA PHE A 84 -1.71 -16.82 -32.84
C PHE A 84 -3.10 -16.50 -32.23
N ILE A 85 -4.07 -17.41 -32.36
CA ILE A 85 -5.43 -17.24 -31.81
C ILE A 85 -5.43 -17.31 -30.28
N GLU A 86 -4.66 -18.21 -29.67
CA GLU A 86 -4.57 -18.34 -28.21
C GLU A 86 -3.80 -17.15 -27.61
N LEU A 87 -2.84 -16.60 -28.35
CA LEU A 87 -2.13 -15.39 -27.99
C LEU A 87 -3.08 -14.19 -27.77
N ALA A 88 -4.14 -14.09 -28.59
CA ALA A 88 -5.14 -13.03 -28.47
C ALA A 88 -5.93 -13.06 -27.15
N PHE A 89 -6.09 -14.23 -26.53
CA PHE A 89 -6.72 -14.37 -25.21
C PHE A 89 -5.71 -14.28 -24.05
N LEU A 90 -4.47 -14.70 -24.30
CA LEU A 90 -3.44 -14.78 -23.27
C LEU A 90 -2.86 -13.42 -22.89
N VAL A 91 -2.69 -12.52 -23.87
CA VAL A 91 -2.19 -11.15 -23.66
C VAL A 91 -3.09 -10.32 -22.72
N PRO A 92 -4.42 -10.21 -22.94
CA PRO A 92 -5.29 -9.46 -22.04
C PRO A 92 -5.41 -10.12 -20.66
N TYR A 93 -5.29 -11.45 -20.57
CA TYR A 93 -5.24 -12.14 -19.29
C TYR A 93 -3.99 -11.75 -18.49
N MET A 94 -2.82 -11.74 -19.13
CA MET A 94 -1.57 -11.31 -18.50
C MET A 94 -1.59 -9.85 -18.06
N SER A 95 -2.10 -8.96 -18.92
CA SER A 95 -2.19 -7.54 -18.58
C SER A 95 -3.09 -7.31 -17.37
N SER A 96 -4.17 -8.10 -17.23
CA SER A 96 -5.07 -8.02 -16.06
C SER A 96 -4.34 -8.36 -14.75
N ILE A 97 -3.48 -9.38 -14.75
CA ILE A 97 -2.75 -9.79 -13.54
C ILE A 97 -1.67 -8.78 -13.18
N VAL A 98 -0.93 -8.29 -14.18
CA VAL A 98 0.06 -7.23 -13.99
C VAL A 98 -0.61 -5.97 -13.44
N ALA A 99 -1.78 -5.59 -13.97
CA ALA A 99 -2.55 -4.45 -13.48
C ALA A 99 -2.99 -4.63 -12.02
N ILE A 100 -3.43 -5.83 -11.63
CA ILE A 100 -3.78 -6.14 -10.24
C ILE A 100 -2.56 -5.92 -9.33
N ILE A 101 -1.40 -6.48 -9.64
CA ILE A 101 -0.19 -6.33 -8.81
C ILE A 101 0.23 -4.86 -8.73
N TYR A 102 0.19 -4.15 -9.87
CA TYR A 102 0.52 -2.73 -9.95
C TYR A 102 -0.37 -1.87 -9.04
N ILE A 103 -1.69 -2.04 -9.12
CA ILE A 103 -2.66 -1.27 -8.33
C ILE A 103 -2.43 -1.46 -6.83
N HIS A 104 -2.15 -2.69 -6.38
CA HIS A 104 -1.89 -2.95 -4.96
C HIS A 104 -0.58 -2.32 -4.47
N CYS A 105 0.49 -2.39 -5.29
CA CYS A 105 1.76 -1.73 -4.97
C CYS A 105 1.64 -0.20 -4.98
N PHE A 106 0.79 0.34 -5.86
CA PHE A 106 0.48 1.76 -5.95
C PHE A 106 -0.24 2.26 -4.69
N TYR A 107 -1.30 1.58 -4.26
CA TYR A 107 -1.98 1.91 -3.01
C TYR A 107 -1.08 1.78 -1.79
N GLY A 108 -0.23 0.75 -1.74
CA GLY A 108 0.76 0.62 -0.66
C GLY A 108 1.74 1.79 -0.60
N THR A 109 2.13 2.33 -1.76
CA THR A 109 2.99 3.52 -1.85
C THR A 109 2.26 4.77 -1.42
N ILE A 110 1.02 4.99 -1.90
CA ILE A 110 0.21 6.14 -1.49
C ILE A 110 0.01 6.15 0.02
N LEU A 111 -0.36 5.01 0.62
CA LEU A 111 -0.56 4.92 2.06
C LEU A 111 0.70 5.28 2.84
N ALA A 112 1.87 4.83 2.36
CA ALA A 112 3.15 5.16 2.97
C ALA A 112 3.45 6.66 2.88
N THR A 113 3.27 7.27 1.69
CA THR A 113 3.50 8.70 1.47
C THR A 113 2.54 9.57 2.29
N GLU A 114 1.24 9.26 2.29
CA GLU A 114 0.25 10.02 3.06
C GLU A 114 0.53 9.95 4.57
N SER A 115 0.98 8.80 5.07
CA SER A 115 1.34 8.64 6.48
C SER A 115 2.60 9.42 6.88
N GLU A 116 3.53 9.61 5.94
CA GLU A 116 4.77 10.37 6.16
C GLU A 116 4.52 11.88 6.20
N ASP A 117 3.47 12.36 5.53
CA ASP A 117 3.12 13.77 5.44
C ASP A 117 2.28 14.29 6.63
N ILE A 118 1.75 13.39 7.48
CA ILE A 118 1.02 13.74 8.72
C ILE A 118 1.81 14.68 9.66
N PRO A 119 3.09 14.42 10.00
CA PRO A 119 3.85 15.35 10.83
C PRO A 119 4.03 16.73 10.16
N TYR A 120 4.15 16.78 8.83
CA TYR A 120 4.27 18.05 8.12
C TYR A 120 2.95 18.84 8.17
N SER A 121 1.80 18.18 8.02
CA SER A 121 0.50 18.84 8.14
C SER A 121 0.27 19.39 9.56
N LEU A 122 0.70 18.67 10.62
CA LEU A 122 0.73 19.20 11.99
C LEU A 122 1.59 20.44 12.12
N PHE A 123 2.78 20.43 11.53
CA PHE A 123 3.69 21.57 11.59
C PHE A 123 3.12 22.80 10.87
N SER A 124 2.35 22.60 9.80
CA SER A 124 1.68 23.67 9.05
C SER A 124 0.43 24.24 9.73
N SER A 125 -0.08 23.62 10.79
CA SER A 125 -1.23 24.11 11.55
C SER A 125 -0.93 25.42 12.29
N LYS A 126 -1.96 26.13 12.76
CA LYS A 126 -1.81 27.41 13.48
C LYS A 126 -1.41 27.21 14.96
N TRP A 127 -0.33 26.46 15.21
CA TRP A 127 0.12 26.09 16.57
C TRP A 127 0.99 27.14 17.28
N ILE A 128 1.41 28.20 16.57
CA ILE A 128 2.35 29.22 17.10
C ILE A 128 1.71 30.05 18.22
N ASN A 129 0.43 30.41 18.07
CA ASN A 129 -0.30 31.27 19.00
C ASN A 129 -1.02 30.50 20.12
N THR A 130 -0.78 29.20 20.24
CA THR A 130 -1.44 28.33 21.22
C THR A 130 -0.65 28.22 22.53
N ASP A 131 -1.34 27.78 23.58
CA ASP A 131 -0.77 27.60 24.92
C ASP A 131 0.41 26.62 24.96
N ASP A 132 1.34 26.78 25.91
CA ASP A 132 2.53 25.91 26.03
C ASP A 132 2.18 24.43 26.26
N SER A 133 1.07 24.17 26.95
CA SER A 133 0.54 22.82 27.14
C SER A 133 0.09 22.18 25.81
N HIS A 134 -0.47 22.98 24.91
CA HIS A 134 -0.90 22.55 23.57
C HIS A 134 0.32 22.27 22.69
N LYS A 135 1.33 23.16 22.72
CA LYS A 135 2.59 22.99 21.96
C LYS A 135 3.31 21.69 22.32
N ARG A 136 3.41 21.37 23.61
CA ARG A 136 4.01 20.11 24.09
C ARG A 136 3.25 18.88 23.58
N THR A 137 1.92 18.91 23.62
CA THR A 137 1.08 17.80 23.16
C THR A 137 1.23 17.59 21.65
N LEU A 138 1.23 18.68 20.88
CA LEU A 138 1.42 18.65 19.43
C LEU A 138 2.81 18.14 19.04
N LEU A 139 3.86 18.56 19.74
CA LEU A 139 5.23 18.05 19.52
C LEU A 139 5.33 16.55 19.80
N LEU A 140 4.75 16.07 20.91
CA LEU A 140 4.68 14.64 21.20
C LEU A 140 3.96 13.90 20.08
N PHE A 141 2.81 14.40 19.65
CA PHE A 141 2.05 13.79 18.56
C PHE A 141 2.82 13.78 17.24
N MET A 142 3.54 14.85 16.91
CA MET A 142 4.39 14.91 15.73
C MET A 142 5.51 13.85 15.77
N VAL A 143 6.11 13.62 16.95
CA VAL A 143 7.11 12.55 17.13
C VAL A 143 6.48 11.16 17.01
N PHE A 144 5.29 10.95 17.58
CA PHE A 144 4.56 9.68 17.43
C PHE A 144 4.16 9.40 15.98
N SER A 145 3.71 10.43 15.26
CA SER A 145 3.22 10.34 13.88
C SER A 145 4.33 10.27 12.83
N LYS A 146 5.60 10.47 13.21
CA LYS A 146 6.75 10.24 12.32
C LYS A 146 6.89 8.78 11.87
N LYS A 147 6.23 7.84 12.54
CA LYS A 147 6.30 6.43 12.18
C LYS A 147 5.44 6.16 10.95
N GLN A 148 6.09 6.02 9.79
CA GLN A 148 5.43 5.70 8.52
C GLN A 148 4.63 4.40 8.61
N ILE A 149 3.37 4.46 8.17
CA ILE A 149 2.47 3.32 8.08
C ILE A 149 2.80 2.60 6.77
N THR A 150 3.63 1.57 6.87
CA THR A 150 4.03 0.74 5.72
C THR A 150 3.41 -0.65 5.80
N ILE A 151 2.93 -1.16 4.66
CA ILE A 151 2.48 -2.55 4.53
C ILE A 151 3.69 -3.40 4.13
N LYS A 152 4.03 -4.37 4.98
CA LYS A 152 5.16 -5.28 4.81
C LYS A 152 4.64 -6.67 4.50
N LEU A 153 5.30 -7.34 3.58
CA LEU A 153 5.02 -8.72 3.20
C LEU A 153 5.41 -9.72 4.29
N VAL A 154 4.94 -10.96 4.13
CA VAL A 154 5.44 -12.13 4.89
C VAL A 154 6.97 -12.17 4.77
N GLY A 155 7.65 -12.27 5.92
CA GLY A 155 9.11 -12.13 6.03
C GLY A 155 9.60 -10.74 6.47
N GLY A 156 8.78 -9.69 6.38
CA GLY A 156 9.09 -8.35 6.90
C GLY A 156 10.18 -7.57 6.14
N THR A 157 10.81 -8.20 5.15
CA THR A 157 11.91 -7.64 4.34
C THR A 157 11.42 -6.85 3.14
N LEU A 158 10.25 -7.20 2.58
CA LEU A 158 9.70 -6.56 1.39
C LEU A 158 8.52 -5.65 1.77
N THR A 159 8.59 -4.39 1.35
CA THR A 159 7.53 -3.39 1.52
C THR A 159 6.68 -3.29 0.24
N MET A 160 5.36 -3.24 0.41
CA MET A 160 4.41 -2.98 -0.67
C MET A 160 4.65 -1.60 -1.25
N SER A 161 5.41 -1.53 -2.34
CA SER A 161 5.85 -0.27 -2.92
C SER A 161 6.06 -0.42 -4.44
N LEU A 162 6.01 0.68 -5.19
CA LEU A 162 6.35 0.68 -6.62
C LEU A 162 7.72 0.04 -6.94
N PRO A 163 8.78 0.30 -6.15
CA PRO A 163 10.06 -0.39 -6.30
C PRO A 163 9.95 -1.93 -6.30
N LEU A 164 9.09 -2.48 -5.43
CA LEU A 164 8.87 -3.92 -5.37
C LEU A 164 8.21 -4.45 -6.65
N PHE A 165 7.24 -3.72 -7.20
CA PHE A 165 6.63 -4.07 -8.49
C PHE A 165 7.68 -4.13 -9.62
N VAL A 166 8.55 -3.12 -9.70
CA VAL A 166 9.64 -3.09 -10.70
C VAL A 166 10.58 -4.28 -10.50
N GLN A 167 10.91 -4.63 -9.25
CA GLN A 167 11.75 -5.79 -8.95
C GLN A 167 11.10 -7.10 -9.39
N ILE A 168 9.79 -7.27 -9.16
CA ILE A 168 9.03 -8.45 -9.62
C ILE A 168 9.07 -8.53 -11.16
N MET A 169 8.80 -7.43 -11.85
CA MET A 169 8.81 -7.39 -13.33
C MET A 169 10.19 -7.70 -13.91
N ARG A 170 11.26 -7.15 -13.33
CA ARG A 170 12.65 -7.46 -13.75
C ARG A 170 12.98 -8.92 -13.56
N THR A 171 12.56 -9.52 -12.44
CA THR A 171 12.82 -10.93 -12.15
C THR A 171 12.05 -11.84 -13.10
N ALA A 172 10.79 -11.51 -13.42
CA ALA A 172 9.99 -12.24 -14.40
C ALA A 172 10.60 -12.16 -15.81
N TYR A 173 11.07 -10.98 -16.23
CA TYR A 173 11.72 -10.80 -17.52
C TYR A 173 13.07 -11.53 -17.61
N ALA A 174 13.88 -11.49 -16.54
CA ALA A 174 15.12 -12.25 -16.47
C ALA A 174 14.87 -13.76 -16.60
N TYR A 175 13.84 -14.28 -15.92
CA TYR A 175 13.44 -15.68 -16.03
C TYR A 175 12.99 -16.04 -17.45
N PHE A 176 12.23 -15.17 -18.12
CA PHE A 176 11.83 -15.34 -19.50
C PHE A 176 13.04 -15.44 -20.45
N ASN A 177 14.02 -14.52 -20.33
CA ASN A 177 15.23 -14.56 -21.15
C ASN A 177 16.05 -15.83 -20.92
N VAL A 178 16.14 -16.30 -19.67
CA VAL A 178 16.83 -17.56 -19.36
C VAL A 178 16.12 -18.75 -20.03
N LEU A 179 14.80 -18.84 -19.94
CA LEU A 179 14.04 -19.90 -20.62
C LEU A 179 14.26 -19.87 -22.13
N GLN A 180 14.21 -18.69 -22.76
CA GLN A 180 14.44 -18.53 -24.18
C GLN A 180 15.88 -18.90 -24.60
N SER A 181 16.86 -18.76 -23.70
CA SER A 181 18.25 -19.15 -23.98
C SER A 181 18.52 -20.65 -23.81
N VAL A 182 17.61 -21.38 -23.15
CA VAL A 182 17.75 -22.82 -22.86
C VAL A 182 16.98 -23.68 -23.88
N GLU A 183 15.98 -23.12 -24.56
CA GLU A 183 15.39 -23.69 -25.79
C GLU A 183 16.20 -23.32 -27.04
#